data_AF-A0A8X7CIH0-F1
#
_entry.id   AF-A0A8X7CIH0-F1
#
_cell.length_a   1.000
_cell.length_b   1.000
_cell.length_c   1.000
_cell.angle_alpha   90.00
_cell.angle_beta   90.00
_cell.angle_gamma   90.00
#
_symmetry.space_group_name_H-M   'P 1'
#
loop_
_entity.id
_entity.type
_entity.pdbx_description
1 polymer ?
#
loop_
_entity_poly.entity_id
_entity_poly.type
_entity_poly.pdbx_seq_one_letter_code
_entity_poly.pdbx_strand_id
1 'polypeptide(L)'
;MKNPRPKKKLERIKAGSSLPLSRSYVHPVNMYGMLLESIQHFVQEEYGEEVWNQVLEDSGFKNAVFTKTNKIRFSYPKMQSPSFYVESEDIGGARLHYRSKRTGFGYYVIGQLIQIAQQFYGLDLQVTLLKDDEDLNGSECHLIYDLR
;
A
#
# COMPACT_ATOMS: atom_id res chain seq x y z
N MET A 1 -4.55 -23.57 -25.05
CA MET A 1 -5.13 -22.32 -25.61
C MET A 1 -5.34 -21.34 -24.47
N LYS A 2 -4.60 -20.22 -24.44
CA LYS A 2 -4.70 -19.19 -23.40
C LYS A 2 -5.87 -18.27 -23.72
N ASN A 3 -6.87 -18.18 -22.84
CA ASN A 3 -7.96 -17.20 -22.98
C ASN A 3 -7.40 -15.77 -22.84
N PRO A 4 -7.73 -14.84 -23.75
CA PRO A 4 -7.28 -13.46 -23.65
C PRO A 4 -7.98 -12.75 -22.49
N ARG A 5 -7.22 -11.97 -21.70
CA ARG A 5 -7.76 -11.14 -20.61
C ARG A 5 -8.63 -10.02 -21.21
N PRO A 6 -9.75 -9.65 -20.55
CA PRO A 6 -10.62 -8.59 -21.07
C PRO A 6 -9.90 -7.24 -21.02
N LYS A 7 -9.80 -6.57 -22.18
CA LYS A 7 -9.31 -5.19 -22.28
C LYS A 7 -10.34 -4.27 -21.60
N LYS A 8 -10.00 -3.69 -20.44
CA LYS A 8 -10.81 -2.60 -19.86
C LYS A 8 -10.79 -1.42 -20.84
N LYS A 9 -11.98 -1.04 -21.29
CA LYS A 9 -12.23 0.09 -22.18
C LYS A 9 -11.88 1.39 -21.44
N LEU A 10 -10.87 2.10 -21.93
CA LEU A 10 -10.49 3.43 -21.44
C LEU A 10 -11.52 4.43 -21.97
N GLU A 11 -12.54 4.77 -21.17
CA GLU A 11 -13.47 5.85 -21.54
C GLU A 11 -12.83 7.20 -21.17
N ARG A 12 -12.61 8.02 -22.21
CA ARG A 12 -12.07 9.37 -22.12
C ARG A 12 -13.03 10.26 -21.31
N ILE A 13 -12.60 10.70 -20.13
CA ILE A 13 -13.35 11.68 -19.34
C ILE A 13 -13.29 13.02 -20.08
N LYS A 14 -14.45 13.57 -20.45
CA LYS A 14 -14.58 14.90 -21.05
C LYS A 14 -14.41 15.95 -19.95
N ALA A 15 -13.58 16.96 -20.21
CA ALA A 15 -13.44 18.14 -19.39
C ALA A 15 -14.75 18.96 -19.37
N GLY A 16 -15.19 19.38 -18.19
CA GLY A 16 -16.24 20.39 -18.02
C GLY A 16 -17.56 19.88 -17.42
N SER A 17 -17.55 19.53 -16.13
CA SER A 17 -18.65 19.81 -15.22
C SER A 17 -18.18 19.67 -13.76
N SER A 18 -18.41 20.71 -12.96
CA SER A 18 -18.08 20.78 -11.54
C SER A 18 -18.80 19.70 -10.75
N LEU A 19 -18.07 18.69 -10.29
CA LEU A 19 -18.56 17.68 -9.34
C LEU A 19 -18.50 18.22 -7.91
N PRO A 20 -19.54 17.98 -7.07
CA PRO A 20 -19.54 18.42 -5.70
C PRO A 20 -18.50 17.65 -4.87
N LEU A 21 -17.68 18.37 -4.11
CA LEU A 21 -16.77 17.84 -3.10
C LEU A 21 -17.56 17.05 -2.05
N SER A 22 -17.73 15.75 -2.25
CA SER A 22 -18.25 14.86 -1.22
C SER A 22 -17.47 13.55 -1.18
N ARG A 23 -16.68 13.45 -0.10
CA ARG A 23 -16.17 12.23 0.52
C ARG A 23 -15.23 11.38 -0.35
N SER A 24 -13.94 11.70 -0.28
CA SER A 24 -12.83 10.86 -0.73
C SER A 24 -13.03 9.42 -0.21
N TYR A 25 -13.32 8.48 -1.12
CA TYR A 25 -13.57 7.09 -0.78
C TYR A 25 -12.25 6.45 -0.35
N VAL A 26 -12.03 6.33 0.97
CA VAL A 26 -10.85 5.64 1.53
C VAL A 26 -11.07 4.14 1.33
N HIS A 27 -10.47 3.56 0.31
CA HIS A 27 -10.37 2.11 0.22
C HIS A 27 -9.36 1.62 1.27
N PRO A 28 -9.77 0.80 2.25
CA PRO A 28 -8.84 0.28 3.24
C PRO A 28 -7.93 -0.76 2.58
N VAL A 29 -6.73 -0.32 2.20
CA VAL A 29 -5.66 -1.18 1.69
C VAL A 29 -5.18 -2.05 2.85
N ASN A 30 -5.22 -3.38 2.68
CA ASN A 30 -4.70 -4.28 3.69
C ASN A 30 -3.17 -4.31 3.62
N MET A 31 -2.52 -3.42 4.36
CA MET A 31 -1.06 -3.30 4.40
C MET A 31 -0.33 -4.60 4.74
N TYR A 32 -0.93 -5.47 5.54
CA TYR A 32 -0.29 -6.74 5.88
C TYR A 32 -0.18 -7.68 4.69
N GLY A 33 -1.16 -7.68 3.79
CA GLY A 33 -1.05 -8.44 2.55
C GLY A 33 0.15 -7.97 1.74
N MET A 34 0.27 -6.66 1.55
CA MET A 34 1.40 -6.07 0.81
C MET A 34 2.75 -6.28 1.51
N LEU A 35 2.80 -6.13 2.85
CA LEU A 35 4.03 -6.31 3.62
C LEU A 35 4.49 -7.76 3.58
N LEU A 36 3.59 -8.70 3.87
CA LEU A 36 3.92 -10.12 3.88
C LEU A 36 4.24 -10.63 2.48
N GLU A 37 3.53 -10.14 1.45
CA GLU A 37 3.83 -10.42 0.04
C GLU A 37 5.18 -9.83 -0.37
N SER A 38 5.54 -8.62 0.08
CA SER A 38 6.85 -8.02 -0.18
C SER A 38 8.00 -8.75 0.51
N ILE A 39 7.82 -9.15 1.78
CA ILE A 39 8.81 -9.92 2.53
C ILE A 39 8.99 -11.30 1.88
N GLN A 40 7.87 -11.96 1.53
CA GLN A 40 7.92 -13.22 0.82
C GLN A 40 8.69 -13.06 -0.50
N HIS A 41 8.35 -12.05 -1.30
CA HIS A 41 9.01 -11.82 -2.59
C HIS A 41 10.50 -11.56 -2.42
N PHE A 42 10.89 -10.69 -1.50
CA PHE A 42 12.28 -10.38 -1.19
C PHE A 42 13.06 -11.62 -0.74
N VAL A 43 12.51 -12.41 0.19
CA VAL A 43 13.18 -13.62 0.69
C VAL A 43 13.31 -14.66 -0.42
N GLN A 44 12.29 -14.82 -1.26
CA GLN A 44 12.33 -15.76 -2.38
C GLN A 44 13.30 -15.32 -3.49
N GLU A 45 13.40 -14.01 -3.76
CA GLU A 45 14.30 -13.47 -4.77
C GLU A 45 15.76 -13.53 -4.34
N GLU A 46 16.07 -13.12 -3.10
CA GLU A 46 17.44 -13.04 -2.59
C GLU A 46 17.96 -14.36 -2.03
N TYR A 47 17.10 -15.19 -1.43
CA TYR A 47 17.50 -16.38 -0.68
C TYR A 47 16.84 -17.69 -1.17
N GLY A 48 15.92 -17.61 -2.14
CA GLY A 48 15.25 -18.76 -2.72
C GLY A 48 14.06 -19.30 -1.92
N GLU A 49 13.32 -20.22 -2.54
CA GLU A 49 12.07 -20.77 -2.00
C GLU A 49 12.27 -21.63 -0.75
N GLU A 50 13.40 -22.33 -0.65
CA GLU A 50 13.72 -23.21 0.50
C GLU A 50 13.86 -22.42 1.81
N VAL A 51 14.52 -21.26 1.75
CA VAL A 51 14.68 -20.38 2.93
C VAL A 51 13.33 -19.81 3.36
N TRP A 52 12.47 -19.42 2.42
CA TRP A 52 11.11 -18.99 2.73
C TRP A 52 10.28 -20.08 3.43
N ASN A 53 10.38 -21.33 2.95
CA ASN A 53 9.68 -22.46 3.58
C ASN A 53 10.20 -22.74 4.99
N GLN A 54 11.51 -22.62 5.23
CA GLN A 54 12.08 -22.75 6.58
C GLN A 54 11.57 -21.65 7.51
N VAL A 55 11.54 -20.39 7.05
CA VAL A 55 10.98 -19.26 7.82
C VAL A 55 9.52 -19.50 8.21
N LEU A 56 8.72 -20.06 7.31
CA LEU A 56 7.33 -20.43 7.60
C LEU A 56 7.24 -21.54 8.64
N GLU A 57 8.09 -22.57 8.56
CA GLU A 57 8.13 -23.68 9.51
C GLU A 57 8.54 -23.21 10.91
N ASP A 58 9.59 -22.38 10.99
CA ASP A 58 10.13 -21.83 12.24
C ASP A 58 9.16 -20.84 12.90
N SER A 59 8.37 -20.11 12.10
CA SER A 59 7.38 -19.15 12.62
C SER A 59 6.21 -19.81 13.37
N GLY A 60 6.03 -21.13 13.23
CA GLY A 60 4.91 -21.86 13.82
C GLY A 60 3.56 -21.66 13.11
N PHE A 61 3.52 -20.92 12.00
CA PHE A 61 2.30 -20.63 11.23
C PHE A 61 2.19 -21.51 9.97
N LYS A 62 1.89 -22.80 10.15
CA LYS A 62 1.87 -23.82 9.07
C LYS A 62 0.92 -23.59 7.88
N ASN A 63 0.03 -22.59 7.92
CA ASN A 63 -1.00 -22.37 6.90
C ASN A 63 -1.08 -20.92 6.40
N ALA A 64 -0.03 -20.13 6.55
CA ALA A 64 -0.03 -18.74 6.14
C ALA A 64 0.18 -18.59 4.62
N VAL A 65 -0.74 -19.13 3.81
CA VAL A 65 -0.86 -18.68 2.42
C VAL A 65 -1.44 -17.26 2.49
N PHE A 66 -0.57 -16.25 2.36
CA PHE A 66 -0.94 -14.84 2.37
C PHE A 66 -1.69 -14.46 1.07
N THR A 67 -2.84 -15.09 0.80
CA THR A 67 -3.63 -14.76 -0.40
C THR A 67 -4.46 -13.49 -0.17
N LYS A 68 -4.28 -12.52 -1.08
CA LYS A 68 -5.06 -11.30 -1.33
C LYS A 68 -6.26 -11.03 -0.39
N THR A 69 -6.07 -9.99 0.42
CA THR A 69 -7.00 -9.05 1.08
C THR A 69 -8.22 -9.60 1.83
N ASN A 70 -9.04 -10.49 1.24
CA ASN A 70 -10.28 -10.96 1.87
C ASN A 70 -10.05 -12.09 2.88
N LYS A 71 -9.15 -13.04 2.63
CA LYS A 71 -8.87 -14.12 3.59
C LYS A 71 -8.21 -13.59 4.86
N ILE A 72 -7.30 -12.64 4.72
CA ILE A 72 -6.53 -12.06 5.84
C ILE A 72 -7.45 -11.33 6.84
N ARG A 73 -8.52 -10.68 6.39
CA ARG A 73 -9.49 -10.04 7.30
C ARG A 73 -10.24 -11.04 8.19
N PHE A 74 -10.58 -12.21 7.67
CA PHE A 74 -11.26 -13.26 8.45
C PHE A 74 -10.30 -14.02 9.37
N SER A 75 -9.07 -14.28 8.91
CA SER A 75 -8.04 -14.95 9.71
C SER A 75 -7.45 -14.03 10.80
N TYR A 76 -7.48 -12.71 10.60
CA TYR A 76 -6.92 -11.73 11.54
C TYR A 76 -7.95 -10.62 11.85
N PRO A 77 -8.98 -10.91 12.67
CA PRO A 77 -10.05 -9.95 12.98
C PRO A 77 -9.58 -8.72 13.78
N LYS A 78 -8.42 -8.80 14.46
CA LYS A 78 -7.79 -7.67 15.17
C LYS A 78 -6.93 -6.79 14.26
N MET A 79 -6.85 -7.11 12.97
CA MET A 79 -5.97 -6.44 12.03
C MET A 79 -6.49 -5.05 11.68
N GLN A 80 -5.75 -4.02 12.09
CA GLN A 80 -6.10 -2.63 11.79
C GLN A 80 -5.37 -2.18 10.53
N SER A 81 -6.13 -1.83 9.49
CA SER A 81 -5.61 -1.26 8.26
C SER A 81 -5.27 0.21 8.46
N PRO A 82 -4.18 0.71 7.89
CA PRO A 82 -3.95 2.15 7.80
C PRO A 82 -4.98 2.79 6.87
N SER A 83 -5.02 4.11 6.89
CA SER A 83 -5.82 4.93 5.99
C SER A 83 -4.93 5.83 5.16
N PHE A 84 -5.27 5.97 3.89
CA PHE A 84 -4.64 6.89 2.96
C PHE A 84 -5.68 7.83 2.37
N TYR A 85 -5.37 9.11 2.29
CA TYR A 85 -6.20 10.06 1.53
C TYR A 85 -5.33 11.19 0.96
N VAL A 86 -5.75 11.71 -0.19
CA VAL A 86 -5.10 12.85 -0.84
C VAL A 86 -5.73 14.14 -0.32
N GLU A 87 -4.91 15.07 0.17
CA GLU A 87 -5.35 16.41 0.59
C GLU A 87 -5.46 17.34 -0.64
N SER A 88 -4.47 17.31 -1.53
CA SER A 88 -4.42 18.14 -2.73
C SER A 88 -3.69 17.42 -3.86
N GLU A 89 -4.06 17.74 -5.10
CA GLU A 89 -3.42 17.25 -6.32
C GLU A 89 -3.31 18.42 -7.30
N ASP A 90 -2.13 18.60 -7.89
CA ASP A 90 -1.84 19.60 -8.92
C ASP A 90 -0.93 19.01 -10.01
N ILE A 91 -0.63 19.82 -11.04
CA ILE A 91 0.16 19.38 -12.20
C ILE A 91 1.58 18.93 -11.78
N GLY A 92 2.09 19.48 -10.69
CA GLY A 92 3.41 19.20 -10.16
C GLY A 92 3.43 18.19 -9.02
N GLY A 93 2.31 17.52 -8.69
CA GLY A 93 2.32 16.50 -7.63
C GLY A 93 1.03 16.30 -6.85
N ALA A 94 1.13 15.57 -5.74
CA ALA A 94 0.02 15.35 -4.81
C ALA A 94 0.49 15.32 -3.36
N ARG A 95 -0.40 15.73 -2.45
CA ARG A 95 -0.17 15.63 -1.00
C ARG A 95 -0.95 14.48 -0.41
N LEU A 96 -0.25 13.50 0.13
CA LEU A 96 -0.82 12.25 0.62
C LEU A 96 -0.72 12.17 2.14
N HIS A 97 -1.85 11.91 2.79
CA HIS A 97 -1.93 11.66 4.22
C HIS A 97 -1.96 10.16 4.47
N TYR A 98 -1.11 9.71 5.39
CA TYR A 98 -1.09 8.35 5.92
C TYR A 98 -1.42 8.38 7.40
N ARG A 99 -2.43 7.62 7.80
CA ARG A 99 -2.83 7.45 9.20
C ARG A 99 -2.85 6.00 9.60
N SER A 100 -2.27 5.68 10.74
CA SER A 100 -2.19 4.31 11.24
C SER A 100 -2.12 4.29 12.75
N LYS A 101 -2.58 3.20 13.37
CA LYS A 101 -2.31 2.92 14.79
C LYS A 101 -0.94 2.26 15.03
N ARG A 102 -0.11 2.19 13.99
CA ARG A 102 1.27 1.71 14.05
C ARG A 102 2.20 2.82 13.61
N THR A 103 3.22 3.04 14.41
CA THR A 103 4.33 3.97 14.15
C THR A 103 5.51 3.22 13.50
N GLY A 104 6.49 3.94 12.97
CA GLY A 104 7.72 3.37 12.42
C GLY A 104 7.61 2.77 11.01
N PHE A 105 6.43 2.82 10.38
CA PHE A 105 6.21 2.30 9.02
C PHE A 105 6.29 3.39 7.93
N GLY A 106 6.62 4.63 8.27
CA GLY A 106 6.65 5.75 7.32
C GLY A 106 7.55 5.49 6.11
N TYR A 107 8.81 5.10 6.35
CA TYR A 107 9.76 4.82 5.27
C TYR A 107 9.36 3.61 4.40
N TYR A 108 8.71 2.60 4.99
CA TYR A 108 8.16 1.49 4.23
C TYR A 108 7.08 1.95 3.25
N VAL A 109 6.21 2.88 3.68
CA VAL A 109 5.20 3.50 2.80
C VAL A 109 5.86 4.24 1.65
N ILE A 110 6.93 5.00 1.92
CA ILE A 110 7.70 5.70 0.88
C ILE A 110 8.21 4.70 -0.17
N GLY A 111 8.87 3.62 0.25
CA GLY A 111 9.37 2.60 -0.67
C GLY A 111 8.25 1.98 -1.53
N GLN A 112 7.10 1.69 -0.92
CA GLN A 112 5.94 1.17 -1.67
C GLN A 112 5.40 2.16 -2.70
N LEU A 113 5.32 3.45 -2.37
CA LEU A 113 4.86 4.49 -3.31
C LEU A 113 5.79 4.61 -4.51
N ILE A 114 7.11 4.67 -4.28
CA ILE A 114 8.13 4.75 -5.33
C ILE A 114 8.07 3.50 -6.22
N GLN A 115 8.04 2.31 -5.61
CA GLN A 115 8.00 1.05 -6.35
C GLN A 115 6.74 0.94 -7.21
N ILE A 116 5.57 1.31 -6.67
CA ILE A 116 4.32 1.27 -7.43
C ILE A 116 4.36 2.26 -8.61
N ALA A 117 4.87 3.48 -8.37
CA ALA A 117 4.99 4.50 -9.40
C ALA A 117 5.90 4.04 -10.55
N GLN A 118 7.05 3.47 -10.25
CA GLN A 118 7.98 2.97 -11.24
C GLN A 118 7.43 1.73 -11.97
N GLN A 119 6.99 0.71 -11.22
CA GLN A 119 6.64 -0.60 -11.77
C GLN A 119 5.36 -0.57 -12.62
N PHE A 120 4.35 0.21 -12.21
CA PHE A 120 3.06 0.21 -12.89
C PHE A 120 2.85 1.42 -13.80
N TYR A 121 3.52 2.54 -13.53
CA TYR A 121 3.31 3.78 -14.26
C TYR A 121 4.58 4.30 -14.95
N GLY A 122 5.75 3.71 -14.70
CA GLY A 122 7.02 4.18 -15.26
C GLY A 122 7.38 5.59 -14.81
N LEU A 123 6.88 6.02 -13.65
CA LEU A 123 7.11 7.35 -13.09
C LEU A 123 8.30 7.31 -12.13
N ASP A 124 9.21 8.27 -12.28
CA ASP A 124 10.25 8.55 -11.29
C ASP A 124 9.68 9.47 -10.21
N LEU A 125 9.11 8.86 -9.16
CA LEU A 125 8.39 9.57 -8.11
C LEU A 125 9.35 10.00 -7.00
N GLN A 126 9.41 11.30 -6.73
CA GLN A 126 10.06 11.83 -5.55
C GLN A 126 9.05 11.96 -4.41
N VAL A 127 9.39 11.42 -3.24
CA VAL A 127 8.54 11.46 -2.04
C VAL A 127 9.27 12.15 -0.91
N THR A 128 8.67 13.21 -0.37
CA THR A 128 9.21 13.97 0.77
C THR A 128 8.26 13.91 1.96
N LEU A 129 8.77 13.59 3.15
CA LEU A 129 7.98 13.63 4.38
C LEU A 129 7.87 15.08 4.87
N LEU A 130 6.66 15.65 4.84
CA LEU A 130 6.39 17.02 5.27
C LEU A 130 6.04 17.11 6.76
N LYS A 131 5.34 16.10 7.28
CA LYS A 131 4.95 16.04 8.69
C LYS A 131 5.12 14.62 9.21
N ASP A 132 5.78 14.53 10.35
CA ASP A 132 5.92 13.31 11.13
C ASP A 132 5.25 13.54 12.49
N ASP A 133 3.99 13.13 12.60
CA ASP A 133 3.21 13.21 13.83
C ASP A 133 2.98 11.79 14.35
N GLU A 134 3.99 11.25 15.02
CA GLU A 134 3.88 10.01 15.78
C GLU A 134 3.56 10.35 17.24
N ASP A 135 2.47 9.81 17.76
CA ASP A 135 2.13 9.93 19.18
C ASP A 135 3.30 9.44 20.04
N LEU A 136 3.66 10.19 21.09
CA LEU A 136 4.69 9.78 22.07
C LEU A 136 4.42 8.41 22.72
N ASN A 137 3.14 7.99 22.72
CA ASN A 137 2.70 6.70 23.24
C ASN A 137 2.75 5.56 22.19
N GLY A 138 3.13 5.87 20.94
CA GLY A 138 3.20 4.92 19.83
C GLY A 138 1.84 4.38 19.34
N SER A 139 0.74 5.02 19.73
CA SER A 139 -0.63 4.53 19.52
C SER A 139 -1.26 4.94 18.20
N GLU A 140 -0.87 6.09 17.66
CA GLU A 140 -1.35 6.63 16.40
C GLU A 140 -0.23 7.42 15.71
N CYS A 141 -0.23 7.37 14.39
CA CYS A 141 0.74 8.00 13.52
C CYS A 141 -0.01 8.68 12.39
N HIS A 142 0.27 9.96 12.17
CA HIS A 142 -0.23 10.75 11.05
C HIS A 142 0.95 11.38 10.31
N LEU A 143 1.27 10.80 9.16
CA LEU A 143 2.31 11.28 8.26
C LEU A 143 1.70 12.03 7.08
N ILE A 144 2.39 13.06 6.60
CA ILE A 144 2.03 13.79 5.39
C ILE A 144 3.19 13.74 4.42
N TYR A 145 2.96 13.23 3.21
CA TYR A 145 3.93 13.14 2.13
C TYR A 145 3.62 14.15 1.03
N ASP A 146 4.66 14.77 0.49
CA ASP A 146 4.66 15.46 -0.81
C ASP A 146 5.15 14.48 -1.87
N LEU A 147 4.35 14.30 -2.93
CA LEU A 147 4.64 13.42 -4.06
C LEU A 147 4.90 14.29 -5.29
N ARG A 148 6.07 14.16 -5.92
CA ARG A 148 6.53 14.97 -7.06
C ARG A 148 7.00 14.10 -8.23
#